data_AF-U3KQU2-F1
#
_entry.id   AF-U3KQU2-F1
#
_cell.length_a   1.000
_cell.length_b   1.000
_cell.length_c   1.000
_cell.angle_alpha   90.00
_cell.angle_beta   90.00
_cell.angle_gamma   90.00
#
_symmetry.space_group_name_H-M   'P 1'
#
loop_
_entity.id
_entity.type
_entity.pdbx_description
1 polymer ?
#
loop_
_entity_poly.entity_id
_entity_poly.type
_entity_poly.pdbx_seq_one_letter_code
_entity_poly.pdbx_strand_id
1 'polypeptide(L)'
;MFHKRGKKNGKFSIVTALGKQEAERKFETLLKHLSHPPSFTTVRVNTHLASVQHVKNLLLDELQKQFNGLSVPILQHPDLQDVLLIPVIGPRKNIKKQQCEAIVGAQCGNAVLRGAHVYAPGIVSASQFMKAGDVISVYSDIKGKCKKG
;
A
#
# COMPACT_ATOMS: atom_id res chain seq x y z
N MET A 1 4.36 -53.50 30.65
CA MET A 1 3.17 -52.97 29.94
C MET A 1 3.38 -51.49 29.66
N PHE A 2 3.85 -51.13 28.46
CA PHE A 2 3.96 -49.73 28.05
C PHE A 2 2.66 -49.31 27.36
N HIS A 3 1.86 -48.47 28.04
CA HIS A 3 0.69 -47.82 27.44
C HIS A 3 1.18 -46.80 26.41
N LYS A 4 1.17 -47.17 25.12
CA LYS A 4 1.36 -46.24 24.01
C LYS A 4 0.21 -45.23 24.02
N ARG A 5 0.44 -44.02 24.52
CA ARG A 5 -0.43 -42.86 24.25
C ARG A 5 -0.36 -42.58 22.76
N GLY A 6 -1.39 -43.01 22.02
CA GLY A 6 -1.57 -42.62 20.63
C GLY A 6 -1.75 -41.11 20.54
N LYS A 7 -0.76 -40.40 19.98
CA LYS A 7 -0.94 -39.04 19.47
C LYS A 7 -1.95 -39.10 18.32
N LYS A 8 -3.21 -38.76 18.59
CA LYS A 8 -4.16 -38.39 17.53
C LYS A 8 -3.67 -37.06 16.94
N ASN A 9 -2.87 -37.12 15.89
CA ASN A 9 -2.63 -35.98 15.01
C ASN A 9 -3.94 -35.71 14.23
N GLY A 10 -4.92 -35.11 14.91
CA GLY A 10 -6.12 -34.60 14.26
C GLY A 10 -5.73 -33.45 13.35
N LYS A 11 -5.94 -33.59 12.04
CA LYS A 11 -5.81 -32.49 11.09
C LYS A 11 -6.79 -31.39 11.51
N PHE A 12 -6.31 -30.37 12.20
CA PHE A 12 -7.10 -29.21 12.58
C PHE A 12 -7.23 -28.32 11.35
N SER A 13 -8.43 -28.26 10.75
CA SER A 13 -8.71 -27.39 9.61
C SER A 13 -9.42 -26.12 10.07
N ILE A 14 -9.22 -25.00 9.38
CA ILE A 14 -9.89 -23.73 9.69
C ILE A 14 -11.42 -23.91 9.69
N VAL A 15 -11.95 -24.71 8.77
CA VAL A 15 -13.38 -25.02 8.68
C VAL A 15 -13.85 -25.81 9.90
N THR A 16 -13.05 -26.76 10.40
CA THR A 16 -13.35 -27.52 11.62
C THR A 16 -13.31 -26.62 12.87
N ALA A 17 -12.42 -25.62 12.88
CA ALA A 17 -12.20 -24.73 14.02
C ALA A 17 -13.21 -23.58 14.12
N LEU A 18 -13.59 -22.99 12.98
CA LEU A 18 -14.37 -21.74 12.92
C LEU A 18 -15.71 -21.90 12.20
N GLY A 19 -15.94 -23.03 11.52
CA GLY A 19 -17.08 -23.22 10.63
C GLY A 19 -16.86 -22.61 9.25
N LYS A 20 -17.58 -23.14 8.26
CA LYS A 20 -17.45 -22.74 6.85
C LYS A 20 -17.79 -21.27 6.61
N GLN A 21 -18.92 -20.80 7.17
CA GLN A 21 -19.40 -19.43 6.97
C GLN A 21 -18.38 -18.38 7.46
N GLU A 22 -17.81 -18.59 8.65
CA GLU A 22 -16.83 -17.65 9.21
C GLU A 22 -15.49 -17.72 8.46
N ALA A 23 -15.09 -18.91 8.01
CA ALA A 23 -13.92 -19.07 7.15
C ALA A 23 -14.10 -18.31 5.82
N GLU A 24 -15.26 -18.44 5.16
CA GLU A 24 -15.60 -17.69 3.94
C GLU A 24 -15.63 -16.19 4.19
N ARG A 25 -16.25 -15.73 5.28
CA ARG A 25 -16.29 -14.31 5.64
C ARG A 25 -14.88 -13.73 5.85
N LYS A 26 -14.00 -14.45 6.55
CA LYS A 26 -12.60 -14.04 6.76
C LYS A 26 -11.81 -14.04 5.44
N PHE A 27 -12.07 -15.00 4.55
CA PHE A 27 -11.45 -15.06 3.24
C PHE A 27 -11.86 -13.86 2.37
N GLU A 28 -13.15 -13.54 2.28
CA GLU A 28 -13.63 -12.37 1.54
C GLU A 28 -13.10 -11.05 2.13
N THR A 29 -13.05 -10.96 3.47
CA THR A 29 -12.47 -9.80 4.16
C THR A 29 -10.98 -9.63 3.80
N LEU A 30 -10.23 -10.73 3.75
CA LEU A 30 -8.83 -10.72 3.34
C LEU A 30 -8.68 -10.22 1.89
N LEU A 31 -9.44 -10.78 0.95
CA LEU A 31 -9.40 -10.36 -0.46
C LEU A 31 -9.71 -8.86 -0.62
N LYS A 32 -10.67 -8.35 0.15
CA LYS A 32 -10.99 -6.92 0.19
C LYS A 32 -9.81 -6.08 0.70
N HIS A 33 -9.15 -6.50 1.78
CA HIS A 33 -8.00 -5.76 2.33
C HIS A 33 -6.79 -5.75 1.40
N LEU A 34 -6.55 -6.84 0.64
CA LEU A 34 -5.43 -6.92 -0.30
C LEU A 34 -5.46 -5.87 -1.42
N SER A 35 -6.63 -5.25 -1.67
CA SER A 35 -6.79 -4.19 -2.67
C SER A 35 -6.52 -2.77 -2.13
N HIS A 36 -6.24 -2.63 -0.82
CA HIS A 36 -5.98 -1.35 -0.17
C HIS A 36 -4.50 -1.25 0.25
N PRO A 37 -3.88 -0.06 0.16
CA PRO A 37 -2.52 0.11 0.67
C PRO A 37 -2.48 -0.09 2.19
N PRO A 38 -1.34 -0.52 2.76
CA PRO A 38 -1.11 -0.48 4.19
C PRO A 38 -1.33 0.93 4.76
N SER A 39 -1.76 1.02 6.01
CA SER A 39 -1.98 2.30 6.70
C SER A 39 -0.70 3.02 7.10
N PHE A 40 0.46 2.37 6.95
CA PHE A 40 1.78 2.95 7.23
C PHE A 40 2.73 2.67 6.07
N THR A 41 3.46 3.71 5.67
CA THR A 41 4.69 3.57 4.90
C THR A 41 5.82 3.32 5.89
N THR A 42 6.61 2.28 5.66
CA THR A 42 7.71 1.89 6.54
C THR A 42 9.05 2.10 5.86
N VAL A 43 10.01 2.63 6.60
CA VAL A 43 11.38 2.90 6.11
C VAL A 43 12.36 2.28 7.10
N ARG A 44 13.26 1.43 6.61
CA ARG A 44 14.36 0.91 7.41
C ARG A 44 15.57 1.84 7.28
N VAL A 45 16.08 2.30 8.42
CA VAL A 45 17.27 3.14 8.51
C VAL A 45 18.51 2.29 8.29
N ASN A 46 19.41 2.76 7.44
CA ASN A 46 20.74 2.17 7.33
C ASN A 46 21.63 2.65 8.48
N THR A 47 21.57 1.94 9.60
CA THR A 47 22.25 2.30 10.86
C THR A 47 23.78 2.22 10.79
N HIS A 48 24.34 1.61 9.74
CA HIS A 48 25.78 1.66 9.47
C HIS A 48 26.25 3.07 9.07
N LEU A 49 25.39 3.88 8.45
CA LEU A 49 25.76 5.19 7.91
C LEU A 49 25.19 6.36 8.73
N ALA A 50 24.04 6.19 9.38
CA ALA A 50 23.38 7.25 10.12
C ALA A 50 22.52 6.72 11.27
N SER A 51 22.39 7.52 12.34
CA SER A 51 21.49 7.17 13.45
C SER A 51 20.02 7.34 13.06
N VAL A 52 19.15 6.57 13.71
CA VAL A 52 17.69 6.61 13.50
C VAL A 52 17.13 8.01 13.76
N GLN A 53 17.60 8.68 14.82
CA GLN A 53 17.15 10.04 15.15
C GLN A 53 17.57 11.06 14.08
N HIS A 54 18.78 10.94 13.54
CA HIS A 54 19.24 11.82 12.47
C HIS A 54 18.40 11.65 11.21
N VAL A 55 18.20 10.40 10.76
CA VAL A 55 17.36 10.11 9.57
C VAL A 55 15.90 10.53 9.80
N LYS A 56 15.37 10.33 11.00
CA LYS A 56 14.03 10.80 11.37
C LYS A 56 13.89 12.32 11.20
N ASN A 57 14.86 13.10 11.63
CA ASN A 57 14.84 14.56 11.46
C ASN A 57 14.89 14.95 9.97
N LEU A 58 15.78 14.32 9.19
CA LEU A 58 15.85 14.55 7.73
C LEU A 58 14.52 14.23 7.04
N LEU A 59 13.86 13.13 7.44
CA LEU A 59 12.55 12.78 6.90
C LEU A 59 11.45 13.75 7.34
N LEU A 60 11.48 14.27 8.56
CA LEU A 60 10.53 15.30 9.00
C LEU A 60 10.63 16.55 8.11
N ASP A 61 11.85 17.01 7.85
CA ASP A 61 12.10 18.16 6.97
C ASP A 61 11.64 17.88 5.53
N GLU A 62 11.87 16.67 5.04
CA GLU A 62 11.47 16.27 3.69
C GLU A 62 9.94 16.17 3.53
N LEU A 63 9.24 15.60 4.51
CA LEU A 63 7.77 15.52 4.50
C LEU A 63 7.14 16.92 4.57
N GLN A 64 7.73 17.84 5.34
CA GLN A 64 7.27 19.23 5.36
C GLN A 64 7.38 19.89 3.98
N LYS A 65 8.46 19.64 3.23
CA LYS A 65 8.63 20.14 1.86
C LYS A 65 7.61 19.53 0.90
N GLN A 66 7.44 18.21 0.93
CA GLN A 66 6.55 17.51 -0.01
C GLN A 66 5.06 17.78 0.24
N PHE A 67 4.67 18.02 1.49
CA PHE A 67 3.26 18.26 1.85
C PHE A 67 2.94 19.73 2.17
N ASN A 68 3.72 20.68 1.64
CA ASN A 68 3.47 22.12 1.76
C ASN A 68 3.23 22.57 3.22
N GLY A 69 4.07 22.09 4.15
CA GLY A 69 3.99 22.42 5.58
C GLY A 69 3.00 21.59 6.39
N LEU A 70 2.29 20.62 5.79
CA LEU A 70 1.48 19.68 6.57
C LEU A 70 2.38 18.80 7.46
N SER A 71 2.16 18.86 8.76
CA SER A 71 2.89 18.03 9.72
C SER A 71 2.35 16.61 9.73
N VAL A 72 3.18 15.64 9.30
CA VAL A 72 2.91 14.20 9.41
C VAL A 72 3.88 13.61 10.43
N PRO A 73 3.40 12.87 11.45
CA PRO A 73 4.30 12.32 12.46
C PRO A 73 5.12 11.16 11.89
N ILE A 74 6.34 11.00 12.41
CA ILE A 74 7.18 9.82 12.17
C ILE A 74 7.39 9.08 13.49
N LEU A 75 6.93 7.84 13.55
CA LEU A 75 7.06 6.97 14.72
C LEU A 75 8.25 6.03 14.52
N GLN A 76 8.98 5.73 15.59
CA GLN A 76 9.96 4.64 15.58
C GLN A 76 9.26 3.37 16.09
N HIS A 77 9.48 2.23 15.43
CA HIS A 77 8.87 0.98 15.87
C HIS A 77 9.48 0.53 17.21
N PRO A 78 8.68 0.10 18.20
CA PRO A 78 9.18 -0.25 19.54
C PRO A 78 10.14 -1.46 19.50
N ASP A 79 9.79 -2.50 18.76
CA ASP A 79 10.58 -3.75 18.70
C ASP A 79 11.65 -3.77 17.59
N LEU A 80 11.52 -2.88 16.60
CA LEU A 80 12.38 -2.82 15.41
C LEU A 80 13.03 -1.44 15.39
N GLN A 81 14.11 -1.30 16.16
CA GLN A 81 14.68 0.00 16.48
C GLN A 81 15.19 0.76 15.24
N ASP A 82 15.52 0.06 14.16
CA ASP A 82 15.96 0.63 12.88
C ASP A 82 14.79 0.93 11.91
N VAL A 83 13.53 0.81 12.34
CA VAL A 83 12.35 1.04 11.48
C VAL A 83 11.60 2.31 11.89
N LEU A 84 11.32 3.15 10.90
CA LEU A 84 10.46 4.32 10.98
C LEU A 84 9.11 4.05 10.29
N LEU A 85 8.03 4.54 10.89
CA LEU A 85 6.65 4.40 10.45
C LEU A 85 6.07 5.77 10.15
N ILE A 86 5.52 5.93 8.96
CA ILE A 86 4.88 7.17 8.49
C ILE A 86 3.41 6.84 8.18
N PRO A 87 2.42 7.44 8.87
CA PRO A 87 1.01 7.13 8.64
C PRO A 87 0.54 7.63 7.28
N VAL A 88 -0.28 6.84 6.61
CA VAL A 88 -0.90 7.17 5.32
C VAL A 88 -2.21 7.91 5.54
N ILE A 89 -2.38 9.05 4.86
CA ILE A 89 -3.62 9.85 4.91
C ILE A 89 -4.55 9.43 3.77
N GLY A 90 -5.56 8.62 4.07
CA GLY A 90 -6.59 8.21 3.11
C GLY A 90 -7.61 7.23 3.71
N PRO A 91 -8.60 6.78 2.92
CA PRO A 91 -8.91 7.20 1.56
C PRO A 91 -9.63 8.57 1.53
N ARG A 92 -9.31 9.41 0.55
CA ARG A 92 -10.01 10.69 0.33
C ARG A 92 -11.21 10.48 -0.60
N LYS A 93 -12.42 10.62 -0.07
CA LYS A 93 -13.68 10.43 -0.83
C LYS A 93 -14.18 11.69 -1.54
N ASN A 94 -13.53 12.83 -1.32
CA ASN A 94 -13.93 14.15 -1.81
C ASN A 94 -13.17 14.61 -3.07
N ILE A 95 -12.38 13.73 -3.70
CA ILE A 95 -11.65 14.06 -4.94
C ILE A 95 -12.62 14.04 -6.12
N LYS A 96 -12.74 15.16 -6.84
CA LYS A 96 -13.56 15.27 -8.06
C LYS A 96 -12.77 14.77 -9.27
N LYS A 97 -13.43 13.96 -10.10
CA LYS A 97 -12.88 13.46 -11.37
C LYS A 97 -12.80 14.60 -12.41
N GLN A 98 -11.81 14.53 -13.28
CA GLN A 98 -11.56 15.46 -14.38
C GLN A 98 -12.00 14.82 -15.71
N GLN A 99 -12.20 15.65 -16.74
CA GLN A 99 -12.53 15.16 -18.09
C GLN A 99 -11.32 14.54 -18.81
N CYS A 100 -10.11 15.05 -18.53
CA CYS A 100 -8.88 14.52 -19.10
C CYS A 100 -8.35 13.38 -18.21
N GLU A 101 -8.08 12.23 -18.82
CA GLU A 101 -7.79 10.97 -18.12
C GLU A 101 -6.50 10.33 -18.61
N ALA A 102 -5.79 9.65 -17.71
CA ALA A 102 -4.69 8.75 -18.04
C ALA A 102 -4.96 7.38 -17.41
N ILE A 103 -4.69 6.32 -18.17
CA ILE A 103 -4.76 4.94 -17.69
C ILE A 103 -3.33 4.44 -17.48
N VAL A 104 -3.07 3.84 -16.33
CA VAL A 104 -1.81 3.18 -16.00
C VAL A 104 -2.01 1.68 -15.81
N GLY A 105 -0.94 0.88 -15.99
CA GLY A 105 -0.99 -0.54 -15.69
C GLY A 105 -1.18 -0.82 -14.18
N ALA A 106 -1.68 -2.00 -13.83
CA ALA A 106 -1.98 -2.39 -12.44
C ALA A 106 -0.79 -2.18 -11.47
N GLN A 107 0.44 -2.53 -11.88
CA GLN A 107 1.63 -2.34 -11.04
C GLN A 107 1.96 -0.86 -10.80
N CYS A 108 1.78 -0.02 -11.82
CA CYS A 108 1.92 1.43 -11.66
C CYS A 108 0.83 1.97 -10.74
N GLY A 109 -0.41 1.51 -10.87
CA GLY A 109 -1.49 1.85 -9.94
C GLY A 109 -1.17 1.47 -8.48
N ASN A 110 -0.60 0.30 -8.25
CA ASN A 110 -0.14 -0.13 -6.92
C ASN A 110 0.98 0.77 -6.38
N ALA A 111 1.91 1.22 -7.24
CA ALA A 111 2.95 2.16 -6.86
C ALA A 111 2.37 3.53 -6.48
N VAL A 112 1.40 4.03 -7.23
CA VAL A 112 0.68 5.29 -6.93
C VAL A 112 -0.05 5.21 -5.59
N LEU A 113 -0.73 4.09 -5.30
CA LEU A 113 -1.38 3.88 -4.00
C LEU A 113 -0.39 3.86 -2.81
N ARG A 114 0.89 3.60 -3.06
CA ARG A 114 1.98 3.70 -2.07
C ARG A 114 2.69 5.05 -2.08
N GLY A 115 2.17 6.04 -2.81
CA GLY A 115 2.69 7.41 -2.84
C GLY A 115 3.67 7.73 -3.96
N ALA A 116 3.83 6.86 -4.96
CA ALA A 116 4.67 7.16 -6.12
C ALA A 116 3.95 8.07 -7.14
N HIS A 117 4.72 8.87 -7.87
CA HIS A 117 4.25 9.55 -9.08
C HIS A 117 4.10 8.57 -10.25
N VAL A 118 3.35 8.96 -11.27
CA VAL A 118 3.29 8.26 -12.55
C VAL A 118 4.44 8.72 -13.43
N TYR A 119 5.23 7.77 -13.92
CA TYR A 119 6.26 8.01 -14.93
C TYR A 119 5.80 7.51 -16.29
N ALA A 120 6.30 8.11 -17.38
CA ALA A 120 5.85 7.85 -18.75
C ALA A 120 5.76 6.34 -19.11
N PRO A 121 6.70 5.45 -18.73
CA PRO A 121 6.59 4.02 -19.04
C PRO A 121 5.38 3.31 -18.41
N GLY A 122 4.80 3.88 -17.35
CA GLY A 122 3.64 3.32 -16.66
C GLY A 122 2.30 3.67 -17.31
N ILE A 123 2.26 4.66 -18.21
CA ILE A 123 1.06 5.11 -18.90
C ILE A 123 0.77 4.14 -20.07
N VAL A 124 -0.45 3.60 -20.11
CA VAL A 124 -0.91 2.71 -21.18
C VAL A 124 -1.80 3.45 -22.19
N SER A 125 -2.59 4.41 -21.74
CA SER A 125 -3.47 5.23 -22.59
C SER A 125 -3.72 6.59 -21.94
N ALA A 126 -4.05 7.59 -22.75
CA ALA A 126 -4.29 8.96 -22.31
C ALA A 126 -5.33 9.63 -23.23
N SER A 127 -6.06 10.62 -22.73
CA SER A 127 -6.96 11.43 -23.57
C SER A 127 -6.18 12.11 -24.71
N GLN A 128 -6.73 12.05 -25.93
CA GLN A 128 -6.08 12.53 -27.16
C GLN A 128 -5.62 14.01 -27.09
N PHE A 129 -6.36 14.86 -26.38
CA PHE A 129 -6.10 16.30 -26.31
C PHE A 129 -5.30 16.72 -25.07
N MET A 130 -4.75 15.77 -24.32
CA MET A 130 -3.96 16.05 -23.12
C MET A 130 -2.74 16.90 -23.45
N LYS A 131 -2.53 17.97 -22.68
CA LYS A 131 -1.37 18.87 -22.78
C LYS A 131 -0.60 18.90 -21.47
N ALA A 132 0.67 19.31 -21.54
CA ALA A 132 1.47 19.58 -20.36
C ALA A 132 0.81 20.68 -19.52
N GLY A 133 0.63 20.41 -18.23
CA GLY A 133 -0.03 21.32 -17.28
C GLY A 133 -1.51 21.02 -17.04
N ASP A 134 -2.14 20.14 -17.83
CA ASP A 134 -3.52 19.74 -17.59
C ASP A 134 -3.66 19.00 -16.26
N VAL A 135 -4.73 19.30 -15.51
CA VAL A 135 -5.12 18.55 -14.32
C VAL A 135 -5.93 17.34 -14.77
N ILE A 136 -5.41 16.14 -14.53
CA ILE A 136 -5.97 14.89 -15.05
C ILE A 136 -6.43 13.94 -13.94
N SER A 137 -7.30 13.00 -14.29
CA SER A 137 -7.64 11.84 -13.44
C SER A 137 -6.87 10.60 -13.89
N VAL A 138 -6.18 9.96 -12.95
CA VAL A 138 -5.42 8.73 -13.21
C VAL A 138 -6.24 7.51 -12.78
N TYR A 139 -6.35 6.53 -13.69
CA TYR A 139 -7.03 5.26 -13.44
C TYR A 139 -6.07 4.08 -13.60
N SER A 140 -6.28 3.03 -12.80
CA SER A 140 -5.50 1.79 -12.85
C SER A 140 -6.25 0.73 -13.64
N ASP A 141 -5.64 0.20 -14.70
CA ASP A 141 -6.15 -0.96 -15.43
C ASP A 141 -5.87 -2.25 -14.65
N ILE A 142 -6.73 -2.52 -13.67
CA ILE A 142 -6.63 -3.68 -12.77
C ILE A 142 -6.84 -5.02 -13.50
N LYS A 143 -7.40 -5.03 -14.71
CA LYS A 143 -7.61 -6.25 -15.51
C LYS A 143 -6.55 -6.46 -16.58
N GLY A 144 -5.70 -5.46 -16.84
CA GLY A 144 -4.66 -5.53 -17.87
C GLY A 144 -5.25 -5.73 -19.27
N LYS A 145 -6.36 -5.06 -19.57
CA LYS A 145 -7.09 -5.18 -20.85
C LYS A 145 -6.97 -3.95 -21.74
N CYS A 146 -6.47 -2.84 -21.23
CA CYS A 146 -6.15 -1.66 -22.02
C CYS A 146 -4.97 -1.98 -22.95
N LYS A 147 -5.17 -1.78 -24.26
CA LYS A 147 -4.07 -1.86 -25.24
C LYS A 147 -3.31 -0.54 -25.20
N LYS A 148 -2.00 -0.61 -25.45
CA LYS A 148 -1.16 0.59 -25.48
C LYS A 148 -1.50 1.46 -26.69
N GLY A 149 -1.77 2.74 -26.45
CA GLY A 149 -2.24 3.70 -27.46
C GLY A 149 -3.52 4.37 -27.02
#